data_AF-A0A1L5NDT2-F1
#
_entry.id   AF-A0A1L5NDT2-F1
#
_cell.length_a   1.000
_cell.length_b   1.000
_cell.length_c   1.000
_cell.angle_alpha   90.00
_cell.angle_beta   90.00
_cell.angle_gamma   90.00
#
_symmetry.space_group_name_H-M   'P 1'
#
loop_
_entity.id
_entity.type
_entity.pdbx_description
1 polymer ?
#
loop_
_entity_poly.entity_id
_entity_poly.type
_entity_poly.pdbx_seq_one_letter_code
_entity_poly.pdbx_strand_id
1 'polypeptide(L)'
;MAERRGTLAGPLRIAAPVTFGRMHLGPALYPFLAAHPEIALTLDIDDRRVDASSEGYDAIVRHGPIADSRLVAWKLSRSRRLLTASPAYLDRHGTPATLSDLDDHRGLFYTDRGIADWRFQTPTGAIVVRAAELHCRSGNPRRQARRD
;
A
#
# COMPACT_ATOMS: atom_id res chain seq x y z
N MET A 1 -2.05 44.97 -8.62
CA MET A 1 -1.43 43.64 -8.50
C MET A 1 -2.53 42.64 -8.21
N ALA A 2 -3.06 41.98 -9.25
CA ALA A 2 -4.25 41.14 -9.12
C ALA A 2 -3.89 39.78 -8.49
N GLU A 3 -4.52 39.50 -7.36
CA GLU A 3 -4.58 38.19 -6.73
C GLU A 3 -5.16 37.19 -7.75
N ARG A 4 -4.37 36.22 -8.22
CA ARG A 4 -4.85 35.07 -9.00
C ARG A 4 -5.65 34.12 -8.08
N ARG A 5 -6.81 34.54 -7.59
CA ARG A 5 -7.78 33.66 -6.92
C ARG A 5 -8.38 32.72 -7.96
N GLY A 6 -7.91 31.47 -8.00
CA GLY A 6 -8.57 30.40 -8.75
C GLY A 6 -7.66 29.42 -9.48
N THR A 7 -6.37 29.72 -9.66
CA THR A 7 -5.44 28.77 -10.31
C THR A 7 -4.72 27.93 -9.26
N LEU A 8 -4.81 26.61 -9.38
CA LEU A 8 -4.03 25.68 -8.55
C LEU A 8 -2.58 25.66 -9.04
N ALA A 9 -1.64 26.06 -8.18
CA ALA A 9 -0.23 26.19 -8.51
C ALA A 9 0.66 25.95 -7.28
N GLY A 10 1.93 25.62 -7.51
CA GLY A 10 2.93 25.43 -6.47
C GLY A 10 3.31 23.97 -6.20
N PRO A 11 4.20 23.72 -5.23
CA PRO A 11 4.64 22.37 -4.90
C PRO A 11 3.50 21.58 -4.24
N LEU A 12 3.42 20.29 -4.58
CA LEU A 12 2.53 19.33 -3.93
C LEU A 12 3.31 18.03 -3.71
N ARG A 13 3.45 17.57 -2.46
CA ARG A 13 4.20 16.36 -2.11
C ARG A 13 3.25 15.31 -1.55
N ILE A 14 3.16 14.17 -2.24
CA ILE A 14 2.26 13.06 -1.87
C ILE A 14 3.08 11.80 -1.65
N ALA A 15 2.79 11.06 -0.59
CA ALA A 15 3.28 9.69 -0.42
C ALA A 15 2.16 8.66 -0.65
N ALA A 16 2.45 7.54 -1.32
CA ALA A 16 1.45 6.48 -1.55
C ALA A 16 2.07 5.06 -1.64
N PRO A 17 1.30 3.99 -1.35
CA PRO A 17 1.77 2.60 -1.49
C PRO A 17 2.07 2.25 -2.95
N VAL A 18 3.01 1.34 -3.20
CA VAL A 18 3.54 1.06 -4.55
C VAL A 18 2.46 0.68 -5.54
N THR A 19 1.70 -0.34 -5.20
CA THR A 19 0.65 -0.86 -6.08
C THR A 19 -0.47 0.15 -6.26
N PHE A 20 -0.86 0.89 -5.21
CA PHE A 20 -1.93 1.89 -5.32
C PHE A 20 -1.50 3.10 -6.14
N GLY A 21 -0.28 3.58 -5.91
CA GLY A 21 0.37 4.66 -6.65
C GLY A 21 0.33 4.39 -8.15
N ARG A 22 0.76 3.18 -8.54
CA ARG A 22 0.83 2.76 -9.93
C ARG A 22 -0.54 2.47 -10.56
N MET A 23 -1.43 1.75 -9.88
CA MET A 23 -2.68 1.28 -10.48
C MET A 23 -3.84 2.28 -10.43
N HIS A 24 -3.82 3.22 -9.47
CA HIS A 24 -4.98 4.10 -9.22
C HIS A 24 -4.59 5.57 -9.18
N LEU A 25 -3.57 5.93 -8.41
CA LEU A 25 -3.23 7.33 -8.20
C LEU A 25 -2.63 7.98 -9.44
N GLY A 26 -1.65 7.34 -10.08
CA GLY A 26 -1.04 7.83 -11.33
C GLY A 26 -2.07 8.12 -12.44
N PRO A 27 -2.94 7.14 -12.78
CA PRO A 27 -4.03 7.36 -13.75
C PRO A 27 -4.97 8.52 -13.39
N ALA A 28 -5.26 8.73 -12.10
CA ALA A 28 -6.11 9.83 -11.66
C ALA A 28 -5.39 11.20 -11.69
N LEU A 29 -4.09 11.22 -11.39
CA LEU A 29 -3.28 12.44 -11.38
C LEU A 29 -2.95 12.94 -12.78
N TYR A 30 -2.83 12.06 -13.77
CA TYR A 30 -2.48 12.45 -15.13
C TYR A 30 -3.41 13.53 -15.74
N PRO A 31 -4.74 13.33 -15.81
CA PRO A 31 -5.63 14.36 -16.32
C PRO A 31 -5.70 15.60 -15.41
N PHE A 32 -5.53 15.43 -14.09
CA PHE A 32 -5.51 16.53 -13.13
C PHE A 32 -4.32 17.47 -13.35
N LEU A 33 -3.11 16.93 -13.50
CA LEU A 33 -1.90 17.71 -13.75
C LEU A 33 -1.93 18.34 -15.15
N ALA A 34 -2.55 17.69 -16.14
CA ALA A 34 -2.77 18.28 -17.46
C ALA A 34 -3.69 19.51 -17.39
N ALA A 35 -4.71 19.49 -16.53
CA ALA A 35 -5.60 20.63 -16.29
C ALA A 35 -4.97 21.73 -15.41
N HIS A 36 -3.95 21.38 -14.62
CA HIS A 36 -3.29 22.29 -13.68
C HIS A 36 -1.75 22.23 -13.82
N PRO A 37 -1.19 22.71 -14.95
CA PRO A 37 0.23 22.55 -15.27
C PRO A 37 1.18 23.35 -14.36
N GLU A 38 0.65 24.27 -13.55
CA GLU A 38 1.42 25.06 -12.58
C GLU A 38 1.66 24.32 -11.26
N ILE A 39 1.12 23.11 -11.10
CA ILE A 39 1.39 22.23 -9.95
C ILE A 39 2.71 21.48 -10.18
N ALA A 40 3.66 21.66 -9.26
CA ALA A 40 4.89 20.89 -9.21
C ALA A 40 4.73 19.69 -8.26
N LEU A 41 4.24 18.56 -8.80
CA LEU A 41 4.02 17.34 -8.02
C LEU A 41 5.33 16.59 -7.75
N THR A 42 5.59 16.26 -6.48
CA THR A 42 6.49 15.18 -6.06
C THR A 42 5.65 14.02 -5.54
N LEU A 43 5.82 12.84 -6.13
CA LEU A 43 5.10 11.64 -5.72
C LEU A 43 6.10 10.58 -5.24
N ASP A 44 6.10 10.33 -3.94
CA ASP A 44 6.93 9.29 -3.31
C ASP A 44 6.12 8.01 -3.17
N ILE A 45 6.60 6.96 -3.82
CA ILE A 45 5.90 5.68 -3.92
C ILE A 45 6.70 4.62 -3.16
N ASP A 46 6.24 4.28 -1.95
CA ASP A 46 6.90 3.34 -1.05
C ASP A 46 5.86 2.62 -0.16
N ASP A 47 6.08 1.34 0.14
CA ASP A 47 5.22 0.54 1.03
C ASP A 47 5.63 0.62 2.50
N ARG A 48 6.73 1.31 2.80
CA ARG A 48 7.15 1.61 4.18
C ARG A 48 6.08 2.42 4.92
N ARG A 49 6.09 2.31 6.26
CA ARG A 49 5.31 3.22 7.09
C ARG A 49 6.05 4.56 7.17
N VAL A 50 5.65 5.51 6.33
CA VAL A 50 6.04 6.93 6.42
C VAL A 50 5.07 7.67 7.35
N ASP A 51 5.60 8.60 8.12
CA ASP A 51 4.82 9.55 8.94
C ASP A 51 4.68 10.85 8.14
N ALA A 52 3.42 11.20 7.82
CA ALA A 52 3.10 12.40 7.04
C ALA A 52 3.68 13.67 7.66
N SER A 53 3.65 13.77 8.99
CA SER A 53 3.99 14.98 9.73
C SER A 53 5.49 15.21 9.83
N SER A 54 6.29 14.13 9.90
CA SER A 54 7.74 14.23 10.06
C SER A 54 8.50 14.40 8.73
N GLU A 55 7.88 14.03 7.61
CA GLU A 55 8.58 13.98 6.30
C GLU A 55 8.18 15.11 5.34
N GLY A 56 7.26 16.00 5.75
CA GLY A 56 6.89 17.19 4.97
C GLY A 56 6.03 16.86 3.74
N TYR A 57 5.12 15.90 3.87
CA TYR A 57 4.11 15.60 2.85
C TYR A 57 2.85 16.43 3.07
N ASP A 58 2.25 16.92 1.99
CA ASP A 58 0.96 17.60 2.03
C ASP A 58 -0.19 16.59 2.14
N ALA A 59 -0.01 15.39 1.60
CA ALA A 59 -0.98 14.30 1.71
C ALA A 59 -0.31 12.92 1.68
N ILE A 60 -0.93 11.96 2.35
CA ILE A 60 -0.52 10.56 2.30
C ILE A 60 -1.70 9.65 1.98
N VAL A 61 -1.47 8.67 1.11
CA VAL A 61 -2.39 7.55 0.89
C VAL A 61 -1.89 6.36 1.70
N ARG A 62 -2.79 5.68 2.41
CA ARG A 62 -2.44 4.55 3.28
C ARG A 62 -3.47 3.44 3.22
N HIS A 63 -3.02 2.21 3.45
CA HIS A 63 -3.90 1.08 3.73
C HIS A 63 -4.10 0.90 5.23
N GLY A 64 -5.36 0.80 5.65
CA GLY A 64 -5.72 0.59 7.05
C GLY A 64 -6.02 1.90 7.80
N PRO A 65 -6.33 1.79 9.10
CA PRO A 65 -6.69 2.95 9.90
C PRO A 65 -5.49 3.89 10.07
N ILE A 66 -5.77 5.20 10.00
CA ILE A 66 -4.83 6.26 10.38
C ILE A 66 -5.17 6.61 11.83
N ALA A 67 -4.25 6.30 12.75
CA ALA A 67 -4.45 6.51 14.19
C ALA A 67 -4.02 7.90 14.66
N ASP A 68 -3.37 8.69 13.80
CA ASP A 68 -2.93 10.03 14.12
C ASP A 68 -4.09 11.03 14.00
N SER A 69 -4.56 11.53 15.15
CA SER A 69 -5.66 12.49 15.23
C SER A 69 -5.32 13.88 14.70
N ARG A 70 -4.04 14.17 14.42
CA ARG A 70 -3.61 15.44 13.82
C ARG A 70 -3.90 15.50 12.32
N LEU A 71 -4.24 14.37 11.70
CA LEU A 71 -4.51 14.26 10.27
C LEU A 71 -6.01 14.27 10.00
N VAL A 72 -6.43 14.98 8.95
CA VAL A 72 -7.76 14.79 8.37
C VAL A 72 -7.70 13.55 7.48
N ALA A 73 -8.50 12.54 7.80
CA ALA A 73 -8.52 11.28 7.07
C ALA A 73 -9.80 11.14 6.22
N TRP A 74 -9.63 10.86 4.93
CA TRP A 74 -10.73 10.51 4.03
C TRP A 74 -10.64 9.07 3.56
N LYS A 75 -11.75 8.36 3.62
CA LYS A 75 -11.83 6.99 3.11
C LYS A 75 -12.01 7.02 1.59
N LEU A 76 -10.93 6.69 0.86
CA LEU A 76 -10.96 6.63 -0.61
C LEU A 76 -11.68 5.40 -1.15
N SER A 77 -11.44 4.22 -0.55
CA SER A 77 -12.06 2.97 -0.99
C SER A 77 -11.94 1.87 0.07
N ARG A 78 -12.63 0.74 -0.16
CA ARG A 78 -12.45 -0.51 0.58
C ARG A 78 -11.59 -1.45 -0.25
N SER A 79 -10.53 -1.99 0.35
CA SER A 79 -9.75 -3.08 -0.24
C SER A 79 -10.13 -4.39 0.44
N ARG A 80 -10.26 -5.48 -0.34
CA ARG A 80 -10.48 -6.84 0.16
C ARG A 80 -9.21 -7.63 -0.05
N ARG A 81 -8.73 -8.29 1.01
CA ARG A 81 -7.62 -9.25 0.92
C ARG A 81 -8.23 -10.65 0.80
N LEU A 82 -7.73 -11.43 -0.15
CA LEU A 82 -8.11 -12.82 -0.35
C LEU A 82 -6.91 -13.71 0.02
N LEU A 83 -7.18 -14.83 0.68
CA LEU A 83 -6.22 -15.92 0.76
C LEU A 83 -6.28 -16.67 -0.56
N THR A 84 -5.13 -16.88 -1.18
CA THR A 84 -5.02 -17.56 -2.47
C THR A 84 -3.77 -18.42 -2.47
N ALA A 85 -3.81 -19.49 -3.24
CA ALA A 85 -2.70 -20.40 -3.47
C ALA A 85 -2.69 -20.78 -4.96
N SER A 86 -1.53 -21.15 -5.49
CA SER A 86 -1.46 -21.70 -6.84
C SER A 86 -2.09 -23.11 -6.86
N PRO A 87 -2.72 -23.53 -7.96
CA PRO A 87 -3.28 -24.88 -8.07
C PRO A 87 -2.24 -25.96 -7.76
N ALA A 88 -1.04 -25.81 -8.32
CA ALA A 88 0.07 -26.75 -8.10
C ALA A 88 0.58 -26.79 -6.65
N TYR A 89 0.28 -25.79 -5.82
CA TYR A 89 0.55 -25.86 -4.38
C TYR A 89 -0.53 -26.68 -3.67
N LEU A 90 -1.81 -26.43 -3.99
CA LEU A 90 -2.94 -27.16 -3.40
C LEU A 90 -2.94 -28.64 -3.79
N ASP A 91 -2.52 -29.00 -5.01
CA ASP A 91 -2.39 -30.40 -5.43
C ASP A 91 -1.36 -31.18 -4.60
N ARG A 92 -0.32 -30.48 -4.12
CA ARG A 92 0.77 -31.08 -3.33
C ARG A 92 0.54 -31.06 -1.83
N HIS A 93 -0.16 -30.04 -1.33
CA HIS A 93 -0.30 -29.76 0.10
C HIS A 93 -1.74 -29.88 0.61
N GLY A 94 -2.70 -30.19 -0.26
CA GLY A 94 -4.12 -30.19 0.08
C GLY A 94 -4.72 -28.79 0.06
N THR A 95 -6.05 -28.73 0.08
CA THR A 95 -6.80 -27.48 0.23
C THR A 95 -7.29 -27.34 1.68
N PRO A 96 -6.96 -26.25 2.38
CA PRO A 96 -7.41 -26.03 3.74
C PRO A 96 -8.92 -25.82 3.77
N ALA A 97 -9.62 -26.58 4.60
CA ALA A 97 -11.07 -26.47 4.82
C ALA A 97 -11.40 -25.55 6.01
N THR A 98 -10.46 -25.42 6.95
CA THR A 98 -10.59 -24.58 8.14
C THR A 98 -9.43 -23.59 8.28
N LEU A 99 -9.59 -22.58 9.14
CA LEU A 99 -8.50 -21.66 9.45
C LEU A 99 -7.36 -22.34 10.23
N SER A 100 -7.62 -23.42 10.96
CA SER A 100 -6.60 -24.15 11.71
C SER A 100 -5.70 -24.97 10.78
N ASP A 101 -6.24 -25.46 9.66
CA ASP A 101 -5.46 -26.22 8.66
C ASP A 101 -4.32 -25.37 8.08
N LEU A 102 -4.45 -24.05 8.14
CA LEU A 102 -3.44 -23.09 7.67
C LEU A 102 -2.14 -23.11 8.46
N ASP A 103 -2.14 -23.64 9.70
CA ASP A 103 -0.92 -23.78 10.51
C ASP A 103 0.09 -24.73 9.85
N ASP A 104 -0.40 -25.71 9.07
CA ASP A 104 0.42 -26.68 8.34
C ASP A 104 0.80 -26.21 6.92
N HIS A 105 0.30 -25.05 6.50
CA HIS A 105 0.60 -24.47 5.19
C HIS A 105 1.77 -23.48 5.24
N ARG A 106 2.30 -23.16 4.05
CA ARG A 106 3.37 -22.19 3.86
C ARG A 106 2.79 -20.90 3.32
N GLY A 107 3.07 -19.79 4.01
CA GLY A 107 2.56 -18.48 3.62
C GLY A 107 3.62 -17.59 2.98
N LEU A 108 3.20 -16.82 1.97
CA LEU A 108 3.98 -15.71 1.45
C LEU A 108 3.62 -14.44 2.23
N PHE A 109 4.58 -13.91 2.98
CA PHE A 109 4.37 -12.75 3.83
C PHE A 109 5.15 -11.53 3.36
N TYR A 110 4.53 -10.37 3.57
CA TYR A 110 5.13 -9.08 3.26
C TYR A 110 5.98 -8.61 4.44
N THR A 111 7.29 -8.65 4.27
CA THR A 111 8.25 -8.44 5.37
C THR A 111 8.22 -7.02 5.93
N ASP A 112 7.84 -6.02 5.13
CA ASP A 112 7.78 -4.61 5.57
C ASP A 112 6.64 -4.32 6.58
N ARG A 113 5.75 -5.29 6.85
CA ARG A 113 4.78 -5.20 7.94
C ARG A 113 5.33 -5.59 9.31
N GLY A 114 6.53 -6.18 9.37
CA GLY A 114 7.17 -6.63 10.61
C GLY A 114 6.49 -7.82 11.32
N ILE A 115 5.39 -8.35 10.77
CA ILE A 115 4.68 -9.52 11.29
C ILE A 115 4.22 -10.37 10.10
N ALA A 116 4.68 -11.63 10.06
CA ALA A 116 4.25 -12.64 9.11
C ALA A 116 2.98 -13.33 9.61
N ASP A 117 1.83 -12.63 9.49
CA ASP A 117 0.54 -13.17 9.90
C ASP A 117 -0.56 -13.04 8.84
N TRP A 118 -1.51 -13.97 8.89
CA TRP A 118 -2.80 -13.86 8.24
C TRP A 118 -3.84 -13.46 9.28
N ARG A 119 -4.61 -12.41 8.99
CA ARG A 119 -5.67 -11.91 9.87
C ARG A 119 -7.02 -12.07 9.19
N PHE A 120 -7.88 -12.88 9.78
CA PHE A 120 -9.23 -13.17 9.31
C PHE A 120 -10.23 -12.49 10.24
N GLN A 121 -11.16 -11.74 9.67
CA GLN A 121 -12.29 -11.20 10.44
C GLN A 121 -13.35 -12.30 10.54
N THR A 122 -13.75 -12.65 11.76
CA THR A 122 -14.83 -13.61 12.02
C THR A 122 -15.92 -12.94 12.88
N PRO A 123 -17.13 -13.53 12.98
CA PRO A 123 -18.20 -12.98 13.82
C PRO A 123 -17.83 -12.82 15.30
N THR A 124 -16.91 -13.63 15.80
CA THR A 124 -16.45 -13.62 17.20
C THR A 124 -15.19 -12.77 17.42
N GLY A 125 -14.63 -12.19 16.36
CA GLY A 125 -13.43 -11.35 16.42
C GLY A 125 -12.41 -11.67 15.34
N ALA A 126 -11.27 -10.98 15.38
CA ALA A 126 -10.17 -11.24 14.47
C ALA A 126 -9.38 -12.48 14.91
N ILE A 127 -9.25 -13.47 14.02
CA ILE A 127 -8.35 -14.62 14.20
C ILE A 127 -7.04 -14.33 13.48
N VAL A 128 -5.92 -14.61 14.15
CA VAL A 128 -4.58 -14.44 13.61
C VAL A 128 -3.94 -15.82 13.46
N VAL A 129 -3.51 -16.14 12.24
CA VAL A 129 -2.82 -17.39 11.90
C VAL A 129 -1.38 -17.07 11.52
N ARG A 130 -0.43 -17.85 12.03
CA ARG A 130 1.01 -17.69 11.77
C ARG A 130 1.53 -18.96 11.11
N ALA A 131 1.56 -18.95 9.78
CA ALA A 131 1.97 -20.09 8.98
C ALA A 131 3.51 -20.20 8.89
N ALA A 132 4.00 -21.35 8.43
CA ALA A 132 5.42 -21.54 8.13
C ALA A 132 5.87 -20.55 7.02
N GLU A 133 6.97 -19.84 7.25
CA GLU A 133 7.26 -18.58 6.54
C GLU A 133 8.04 -18.77 5.23
N LEU A 134 7.51 -18.21 4.14
CA LEU A 134 8.26 -17.85 2.95
C LEU A 134 8.30 -16.31 2.84
N HIS A 135 9.50 -15.74 2.86
CA HIS A 135 9.69 -14.30 2.89
C HIS A 135 9.62 -13.73 1.47
N CYS A 136 8.75 -12.74 1.25
CA CYS A 136 8.72 -11.95 0.01
C CYS A 136 8.96 -10.48 0.32
N ARG A 137 10.03 -9.91 -0.23
CA ARG A 137 10.33 -8.48 -0.15
C ARG A 137 9.84 -7.80 -1.43
N SER A 138 9.11 -6.70 -1.31
CA SER A 138 8.96 -5.76 -2.42
C SER A 138 10.27 -5.04 -2.66
N GLY A 139 11.08 -5.55 -3.57
CA GLY A 139 12.15 -4.77 -4.16
C GLY A 139 11.59 -3.89 -5.27
N ASN A 140 11.74 -2.57 -5.15
CA ASN A 140 11.84 -1.75 -6.35
C ASN A 140 13.24 -2.06 -6.94
N PRO A 141 13.40 -2.51 -8.19
CA PRO A 141 14.72 -2.62 -8.78
C PRO A 141 15.29 -1.20 -8.87
N ARG A 142 16.12 -0.81 -7.91
CA ARG A 142 17.00 0.35 -8.08
C ARG A 142 17.80 0.05 -9.33
N ARG A 143 17.53 0.79 -10.42
CA ARG A 143 18.37 0.79 -11.62
C ARG A 143 19.78 1.15 -11.14
N GLN A 144 20.61 0.15 -10.94
CA GLN A 144 22.05 0.32 -10.81
C GLN A 144 22.53 0.74 -12.20
N ALA A 145 22.53 2.04 -12.48
CA ALA A 145 23.29 2.58 -13.58
C ALA A 145 24.77 2.35 -13.26
N ARG A 146 25.30 1.19 -13.69
CA ARG A 146 26.74 1.07 -13.92
C ARG A 146 27.05 1.97 -15.11
N ARG A 147 27.75 3.07 -14.82
CA ARG A 147 28.52 3.78 -15.84
C ARG A 147 29.82 3.01 -15.99
N ASP A 148 30.03 2.42 -17.15
CA ASP A 148 31.35 2.30 -17.77
C ASP A 148 31.37 3.31 -18.93
#